data_AF-A0A1F3V4B8-F1
#
_entry.id   AF-A0A1F3V4B8-F1
#
_cell.length_a   1.000
_cell.length_b   1.000
_cell.length_c   1.000
_cell.angle_alpha   90.00
_cell.angle_beta   90.00
_cell.angle_gamma   90.00
#
_symmetry.space_group_name_H-M   'P 1'
#
loop_
_entity.id
_entity.type
_entity.pdbx_description
1 polymer ?
#
loop_
_entity_poly.entity_id
_entity_poly.type
_entity_poly.pdbx_seq_one_letter_code
_entity_poly.pdbx_strand_id
1 'polypeptide(L)'
;LTVEEKMISYMNTAEKSFSTYQKTALIPETYRYLIVLTNFAFSHIWMGAVNKANLQNIFYWIFITLGIILLIASRRRSSSWDAAFGGLAGLFFWAAFGECGKAGELYKTPAVWGSVIVLTIFLMLRQGSRCDFHIFIQKILRIYRVPEDEPHWYALGTALVFYWTVWLGHMTELTAYYDPRFGVHSWLTWAIFIASAGATPGIFYRLWKTHNWAQAWGRAIPSVLISWMAIEILMKWGIFPKL
;
A
#
# COMPACT_ATOMS: atom_id res chain seq x y z
N LEU A 1 28.96 19.03 -21.84
CA LEU A 1 27.70 19.53 -21.26
C LEU A 1 27.81 19.46 -19.75
N THR A 2 27.70 20.59 -19.07
CA THR A 2 27.59 20.66 -17.61
C THR A 2 26.29 19.95 -17.17
N VAL A 3 26.18 19.61 -15.88
CA VAL A 3 24.98 18.95 -15.33
C VAL A 3 23.71 19.76 -15.63
N GLU A 4 23.82 21.08 -15.61
CA GLU A 4 22.75 22.03 -15.89
C GLU A 4 22.27 21.97 -17.35
N GLU A 5 23.18 21.94 -18.31
CA GLU A 5 22.84 21.84 -19.74
C GLU A 5 22.17 20.49 -20.08
N LYS A 6 22.58 19.40 -19.41
CA LYS A 6 21.88 18.12 -19.52
C LYS A 6 20.48 18.20 -18.94
N MET A 7 20.29 18.86 -17.80
CA MET A 7 18.98 19.00 -17.16
C MET A 7 18.00 19.80 -18.04
N ILE A 8 18.47 20.91 -18.62
CA ILE A 8 17.68 21.73 -19.55
C ILE A 8 17.30 20.92 -20.80
N SER A 9 18.24 20.15 -21.35
CA SER A 9 17.97 19.25 -22.49
C SER A 9 16.90 18.19 -22.15
N TYR A 10 16.95 17.60 -20.96
CA TYR A 10 15.94 16.64 -20.52
C TYR A 10 14.57 17.29 -20.32
N MET A 11 14.51 18.49 -19.73
CA MET A 11 13.27 19.24 -19.54
C MET A 11 12.61 19.59 -20.88
N ASN A 12 13.38 20.12 -21.84
CA ASN A 12 12.88 20.45 -23.17
C ASN A 12 12.38 19.21 -23.93
N THR A 13 13.03 18.07 -23.75
CA THR A 13 12.61 16.80 -24.37
C THR A 13 11.33 16.26 -23.71
N ALA A 14 11.20 16.36 -22.39
CA ALA A 14 9.99 15.97 -21.67
C ALA A 14 8.79 16.85 -22.04
N GLU A 15 8.99 18.16 -22.16
CA GLU A 15 7.95 19.11 -22.59
C GLU A 15 7.47 18.84 -24.02
N LYS A 16 8.41 18.57 -24.94
CA LYS A 16 8.07 18.17 -26.32
C LYS A 16 7.30 16.85 -26.37
N SER A 17 7.70 15.89 -25.54
CA SER A 17 7.03 14.58 -25.43
C SER A 17 5.61 14.74 -24.88
N PHE A 18 5.44 15.61 -23.87
CA PHE A 18 4.15 15.90 -23.26
C PHE A 18 3.22 16.64 -24.22
N SER A 19 3.72 17.64 -24.97
CA SER A 19 2.92 18.38 -25.96
C SER A 19 2.54 17.52 -27.17
N THR A 20 3.42 16.59 -27.56
CA THR A 20 3.12 15.60 -28.61
C THR A 20 2.04 14.64 -28.14
N TYR A 21 2.14 14.13 -26.91
CA TYR A 21 1.10 13.28 -26.30
C TYR A 21 -0.25 14.00 -26.20
N GLN A 22 -0.24 15.29 -25.87
CA GLN A 22 -1.43 16.16 -25.83
C GLN A 22 -2.07 16.38 -27.22
N LYS A 23 -1.29 16.30 -28.30
CA LYS A 23 -1.75 16.46 -29.68
C LYS A 23 -2.22 15.14 -30.31
N THR A 24 -1.62 14.00 -29.96
CA THR A 24 -2.01 12.68 -30.50
C THR A 24 -3.14 12.01 -29.73
N ALA A 25 -3.30 12.31 -28.43
CA ALA A 25 -4.49 11.89 -27.69
C ALA A 25 -5.59 12.93 -27.92
N LEU A 26 -6.40 12.74 -28.97
CA LEU A 26 -7.70 13.40 -29.16
C LEU A 26 -8.63 12.97 -28.03
N ILE A 27 -8.39 13.48 -26.83
CA ILE A 27 -9.32 13.45 -25.71
C ILE A 27 -10.30 14.59 -26.02
N PRO A 28 -11.54 14.32 -26.45
CA PRO A 28 -12.49 15.36 -26.82
C PRO A 28 -12.61 16.37 -25.67
N GLU A 29 -12.82 17.66 -25.97
CA GLU A 29 -12.87 18.71 -24.94
C GLU A 29 -13.85 18.39 -23.80
N THR A 30 -14.95 17.69 -24.10
CA THR A 30 -15.91 17.15 -23.13
C THR A 30 -15.28 16.26 -22.06
N TYR A 31 -14.27 15.45 -22.41
CA TYR A 31 -13.53 14.61 -21.46
C TYR A 31 -12.55 15.40 -20.60
N ARG A 32 -12.04 16.55 -21.07
CA ARG A 32 -11.19 17.42 -20.23
C ARG A 32 -12.00 18.04 -19.10
N TYR A 33 -13.20 18.54 -19.40
CA TYR A 33 -14.12 19.04 -18.38
C TYR A 33 -14.57 17.93 -17.43
N LEU A 34 -14.83 16.72 -17.95
CA LEU A 34 -15.17 15.56 -17.13
C LEU A 34 -14.03 15.21 -16.15
N ILE A 35 -12.77 15.14 -16.63
CA ILE A 35 -11.59 14.85 -15.80
C ILE A 35 -11.40 15.91 -14.71
N VAL A 36 -11.54 17.19 -15.04
CA VAL A 36 -11.43 18.29 -14.08
C VAL A 36 -12.56 18.23 -13.05
N LEU A 37 -13.81 18.00 -13.47
CA LEU A 37 -14.95 17.84 -12.58
C LEU A 37 -14.82 16.60 -11.69
N THR A 38 -14.35 15.47 -12.21
CA THR A 38 -14.08 14.28 -11.38
C THR A 38 -12.94 14.51 -10.40
N ASN A 39 -11.86 15.18 -10.79
CA ASN A 39 -10.77 15.52 -9.87
C ASN A 39 -11.22 16.50 -8.79
N PHE A 40 -12.08 17.46 -9.13
CA PHE A 40 -12.61 18.44 -8.19
C PHE A 40 -13.65 17.83 -7.24
N ALA A 41 -14.55 16.97 -7.75
CA ALA A 41 -15.48 16.22 -6.92
C ALA A 41 -14.73 15.24 -6.00
N PHE A 42 -13.73 14.54 -6.52
CA PHE A 42 -12.88 13.64 -5.74
C PHE A 42 -12.08 14.42 -4.70
N SER A 43 -11.50 15.57 -5.04
CA SER A 43 -10.77 16.40 -4.08
C SER A 43 -11.68 16.99 -3.02
N HIS A 44 -12.93 17.36 -3.32
CA HIS A 44 -13.86 17.86 -2.31
C HIS A 44 -14.32 16.77 -1.33
N ILE A 45 -14.64 15.58 -1.86
CA ILE A 45 -14.95 14.39 -1.04
C ILE A 45 -13.74 14.01 -0.19
N TRP A 46 -12.55 14.05 -0.78
CA TRP A 46 -11.30 13.75 -0.11
C TRP A 46 -10.99 14.77 0.98
N MET A 47 -11.11 16.07 0.71
CA MET A 47 -10.91 17.15 1.68
C MET A 47 -11.92 17.07 2.83
N GLY A 48 -13.16 16.66 2.56
CA GLY A 48 -14.14 16.35 3.60
C GLY A 48 -13.73 15.18 4.48
N ALA A 49 -13.20 14.10 3.89
CA ALA A 49 -12.67 12.96 4.63
C ALA A 49 -11.40 13.32 5.43
N VAL A 50 -10.51 14.13 4.85
CA VAL A 50 -9.26 14.65 5.45
C VAL A 50 -9.56 15.50 6.69
N ASN A 51 -10.52 16.42 6.60
CA ASN A 51 -10.93 17.25 7.75
C ASN A 51 -11.57 16.39 8.85
N LYS A 52 -12.41 15.42 8.50
CA LYS A 52 -13.00 14.49 9.48
C LYS A 52 -11.96 13.57 10.14
N ALA A 53 -10.94 13.18 9.39
CA ALA A 53 -9.86 12.33 9.88
C ALA A 53 -8.79 13.06 10.71
N ASN A 54 -8.95 14.36 10.96
CA ASN A 54 -8.02 15.17 11.74
C ASN A 54 -6.58 15.17 11.18
N LEU A 55 -6.43 15.13 9.85
CA LEU A 55 -5.10 15.13 9.21
C LEU A 55 -4.35 16.48 9.34
N GLN A 56 -4.92 17.44 10.07
CA GLN A 56 -4.23 18.65 10.52
C GLN A 56 -3.26 18.38 11.68
N ASN A 57 -3.31 17.20 12.29
CA ASN A 57 -2.38 16.80 13.35
C ASN A 57 -0.93 16.92 12.86
N ILE A 58 -0.09 17.64 13.60
CA ILE A 58 1.32 17.84 13.25
C ILE A 58 2.08 16.50 13.16
N PHE A 59 1.72 15.51 13.99
CA PHE A 59 2.35 14.19 13.97
C PHE A 59 2.06 13.44 12.67
N TYR A 60 0.88 13.59 12.08
CA TYR A 60 0.57 13.04 10.77
C TYR A 60 1.59 13.51 9.73
N TRP A 61 1.83 14.81 9.65
CA TRP A 61 2.77 15.39 8.69
C TRP A 61 4.23 15.04 8.99
N ILE A 62 4.60 14.90 10.26
CA ILE A 62 5.93 14.40 10.66
C ILE A 62 6.15 13.00 10.08
N PHE A 63 5.20 12.07 10.30
CA PHE A 63 5.31 10.70 9.80
C PHE A 63 5.31 10.61 8.27
N ILE A 64 4.45 11.38 7.58
CA ILE A 64 4.48 11.46 6.11
C ILE A 64 5.83 11.97 5.62
N THR A 65 6.36 13.03 6.24
CA THR A 65 7.65 13.61 5.84
C THR A 65 8.80 12.63 6.06
N LEU A 66 8.83 11.95 7.21
CA LEU A 66 9.82 10.91 7.50
C LEU A 66 9.76 9.76 6.47
N GLY A 67 8.56 9.30 6.11
CA GLY A 67 8.39 8.30 5.06
C GLY A 67 8.95 8.76 3.70
N ILE A 68 8.68 10.00 3.30
CA ILE A 68 9.23 10.58 2.06
C ILE A 68 10.76 10.69 2.12
N ILE A 69 11.32 11.15 3.25
CA ILE A 69 12.78 11.25 3.44
C ILE A 69 13.42 9.87 3.29
N LEU A 70 12.83 8.83 3.88
CA LEU A 70 13.33 7.45 3.73
C LEU A 70 13.30 6.97 2.28
N LEU A 71 12.22 7.24 1.53
CA LEU A 71 12.13 6.90 0.10
C LEU A 71 13.17 7.64 -0.73
N ILE A 72 13.48 8.90 -0.41
CA ILE A 72 14.53 9.65 -1.10
C ILE A 72 15.92 9.10 -0.73
N ALA A 73 16.15 8.80 0.55
CA ALA A 73 17.40 8.26 1.06
C ALA A 73 17.72 6.86 0.51
N SER A 74 16.69 6.10 0.15
CA SER A 74 16.84 4.73 -0.35
C SER A 74 17.44 4.67 -1.76
N ARG A 75 17.23 5.70 -2.59
CA ARG A 75 17.63 5.77 -4.00
C ARG A 75 19.12 5.51 -4.28
N ARG A 76 19.99 5.69 -3.28
CA ARG A 76 21.45 5.54 -3.43
C ARG A 76 22.01 4.35 -2.66
N ARG A 77 21.16 3.45 -2.16
CA ARG A 77 21.57 2.34 -1.30
C ARG A 77 21.43 1.00 -2.03
N SER A 78 22.01 -0.04 -1.45
CA SER A 78 21.89 -1.41 -1.97
C SER A 78 20.44 -1.89 -1.88
N SER A 79 20.08 -2.91 -2.68
CA SER A 79 18.71 -3.45 -2.73
C SER A 79 18.15 -3.83 -1.33
N SER A 80 18.98 -4.36 -0.44
CA SER A 80 18.59 -4.68 0.95
C SER A 80 18.15 -3.46 1.75
N TRP A 81 18.92 -2.36 1.65
CA TRP A 81 18.59 -1.10 2.30
C TRP A 81 17.40 -0.40 1.63
N ASP A 82 17.27 -0.53 0.31
CA ASP A 82 16.13 0.01 -0.44
C ASP A 82 14.83 -0.66 0.05
N ALA A 83 14.80 -1.99 0.19
CA ALA A 83 13.67 -2.71 0.75
C ALA A 83 13.37 -2.34 2.21
N ALA A 84 14.39 -2.21 3.05
CA ALA A 84 14.19 -1.87 4.47
C ALA A 84 13.67 -0.43 4.65
N PHE A 85 14.23 0.55 3.93
CA PHE A 85 13.71 1.92 3.93
C PHE A 85 12.31 2.00 3.33
N GLY A 86 12.01 1.20 2.31
CA GLY A 86 10.65 1.02 1.81
C GLY A 86 9.69 0.51 2.88
N GLY A 87 10.06 -0.56 3.59
CA GLY A 87 9.26 -1.11 4.69
C GLY A 87 9.01 -0.08 5.80
N LEU A 88 10.06 0.63 6.23
CA LEU A 88 9.94 1.69 7.23
C LEU A 88 9.12 2.90 6.75
N ALA A 89 9.26 3.29 5.48
CA ALA A 89 8.44 4.34 4.89
C ALA A 89 6.96 3.94 4.86
N GLY A 90 6.66 2.70 4.48
CA GLY A 90 5.31 2.15 4.54
C GLY A 90 4.74 2.12 5.96
N LEU A 91 5.56 1.77 6.96
CA LEU A 91 5.19 1.84 8.37
C LEU A 91 4.87 3.27 8.81
N PHE A 92 5.68 4.26 8.43
CA PHE A 92 5.39 5.66 8.77
C PHE A 92 4.16 6.19 8.06
N PHE A 93 3.94 5.84 6.79
CA PHE A 93 2.68 6.18 6.13
C PHE A 93 1.51 5.55 6.86
N TRP A 94 1.60 4.27 7.23
CA TRP A 94 0.55 3.64 8.03
C TRP A 94 0.37 4.33 9.39
N ALA A 95 1.42 4.64 10.14
CA ALA A 95 1.31 5.32 11.43
C ALA A 95 0.70 6.72 11.30
N ALA A 96 1.01 7.43 10.20
CA ALA A 96 0.37 8.71 9.90
C ALA A 96 -1.15 8.53 9.75
N PHE A 97 -1.59 7.66 8.84
CA PHE A 97 -3.02 7.50 8.54
C PHE A 97 -3.79 6.76 9.64
N GLY A 98 -3.19 5.72 10.21
CA GLY A 98 -3.72 4.77 11.18
C GLY A 98 -3.81 5.31 12.60
N GLU A 99 -2.67 5.74 13.15
CA GLU A 99 -2.52 6.12 14.56
C GLU A 99 -2.72 7.63 14.77
N CYS A 100 -2.13 8.46 13.90
CA CYS A 100 -2.19 9.91 14.04
C CYS A 100 -3.48 10.52 13.44
N GLY A 101 -4.00 9.88 12.40
CA GLY A 101 -5.30 10.17 11.82
C GLY A 101 -6.41 9.40 12.53
N LYS A 102 -7.66 9.87 12.43
CA LYS A 102 -8.83 9.09 12.84
C LYS A 102 -9.17 8.07 11.75
N ALA A 103 -8.32 7.07 11.57
CA ALA A 103 -8.44 6.08 10.50
C ALA A 103 -9.83 5.42 10.47
N GLY A 104 -10.41 5.15 11.64
CA GLY A 104 -11.78 4.63 11.77
C GLY A 104 -12.86 5.47 11.09
N GLU A 105 -12.71 6.79 11.05
CA GLU A 105 -13.63 7.67 10.31
C GLU A 105 -13.35 7.65 8.80
N LEU A 106 -12.08 7.54 8.42
CA LEU A 106 -11.67 7.39 7.03
C LEU A 106 -12.25 6.09 6.43
N TYR A 107 -12.20 4.99 7.18
CA TYR A 107 -12.71 3.68 6.77
C TYR A 107 -14.22 3.61 6.63
N LYS A 108 -14.98 4.52 7.26
CA LYS A 108 -16.45 4.60 7.07
C LYS A 108 -16.83 5.25 5.74
N THR A 109 -15.90 5.92 5.06
CA THR A 109 -16.18 6.68 3.85
C THR A 109 -16.19 5.75 2.62
N PRO A 110 -17.30 5.63 1.86
CA PRO A 110 -17.39 4.71 0.71
C PRO A 110 -16.34 4.99 -0.38
N ALA A 111 -15.97 6.25 -0.59
CA ALA A 111 -14.92 6.62 -1.54
C ALA A 111 -13.56 6.01 -1.18
N VAL A 112 -13.27 5.88 0.12
CA VAL A 112 -12.04 5.26 0.61
C VAL A 112 -12.06 3.76 0.26
N TRP A 113 -13.17 3.06 0.46
CA TRP A 113 -13.34 1.67 0.01
C TRP A 113 -13.15 1.50 -1.49
N GLY A 114 -13.73 2.41 -2.30
CA GLY A 114 -13.54 2.41 -3.75
C GLY A 114 -12.07 2.56 -4.14
N SER A 115 -11.36 3.53 -3.55
CA SER A 115 -9.93 3.72 -3.79
C SER A 115 -9.10 2.53 -3.35
N VAL A 116 -9.48 1.90 -2.24
CA VAL A 116 -8.86 0.68 -1.71
C VAL A 116 -9.00 -0.42 -2.76
N ILE A 117 -10.21 -0.80 -3.16
CA ILE A 117 -10.41 -1.86 -4.15
C ILE A 117 -9.62 -1.61 -5.45
N VAL A 118 -9.63 -0.38 -5.96
CA VAL A 118 -8.88 0.01 -7.15
C VAL A 118 -7.36 -0.13 -6.94
N LEU A 119 -6.84 0.33 -5.80
CA LEU A 119 -5.43 0.19 -5.45
C LEU A 119 -5.05 -1.28 -5.25
N THR A 120 -5.90 -2.11 -4.65
CA THR A 120 -5.70 -3.57 -4.54
C THR A 120 -5.47 -4.16 -5.92
N ILE A 121 -6.42 -3.89 -6.82
CA ILE A 121 -6.41 -4.45 -8.18
C ILE A 121 -5.17 -3.94 -8.91
N PHE A 122 -4.89 -2.64 -8.82
CA PHE A 122 -3.70 -2.05 -9.41
C PHE A 122 -2.41 -2.73 -8.90
N LEU A 123 -2.24 -2.89 -7.58
CA LEU A 123 -1.05 -3.51 -6.99
C LEU A 123 -0.94 -5.00 -7.31
N MET A 124 -2.08 -5.72 -7.37
CA MET A 124 -2.13 -7.12 -7.75
C MET A 124 -1.78 -7.32 -9.24
N LEU A 125 -2.20 -6.41 -10.12
CA LEU A 125 -1.94 -6.49 -11.55
C LEU A 125 -0.60 -5.85 -11.96
N ARG A 126 0.05 -5.11 -11.06
CA ARG A 126 1.35 -4.46 -11.32
C ARG A 126 2.42 -5.52 -11.62
N GLN A 127 2.98 -5.46 -12.82
CA GLN A 127 4.13 -6.27 -13.21
C GLN A 127 5.34 -5.94 -12.32
N GLY A 128 6.13 -6.96 -11.99
CA GLY A 128 7.26 -6.84 -11.07
C GLY A 128 6.94 -6.97 -9.59
N SER A 129 5.68 -7.24 -9.22
CA SER A 129 5.38 -7.65 -7.85
C SER A 129 6.08 -8.98 -7.53
N ARG A 130 6.84 -9.01 -6.43
CA ARG A 130 7.51 -10.21 -5.91
C ARG A 130 6.69 -10.98 -4.88
N CYS A 131 5.44 -10.57 -4.67
CA CYS A 131 4.50 -11.27 -3.80
C CYS A 131 4.02 -12.54 -4.51
N ASP A 132 4.24 -13.71 -3.89
CA ASP A 132 3.85 -15.02 -4.46
C ASP A 132 2.35 -15.05 -4.83
N PHE A 133 1.50 -14.42 -4.01
CA PHE A 133 0.06 -14.32 -4.27
C PHE A 133 -0.25 -13.44 -5.50
N HIS A 134 0.40 -12.29 -5.64
CA HIS A 134 0.21 -11.44 -6.84
C HIS A 134 0.71 -12.16 -8.09
N ILE A 135 1.87 -12.82 -8.01
CA ILE A 135 2.42 -13.62 -9.11
C ILE A 135 1.45 -14.74 -9.50
N PHE A 136 0.85 -15.43 -8.52
CA PHE A 136 -0.14 -16.46 -8.77
C PHE A 136 -1.35 -15.91 -9.54
N ILE A 137 -1.92 -14.79 -9.11
CA ILE A 137 -3.05 -14.14 -9.79
C ILE A 137 -2.65 -13.66 -11.20
N GLN A 138 -1.48 -13.04 -11.35
CA GLN A 138 -0.97 -12.61 -12.65
C GLN A 138 -0.74 -13.78 -13.62
N LYS A 139 -0.33 -14.94 -13.12
CA LYS A 139 -0.20 -16.18 -13.91
C LYS A 139 -1.56 -16.70 -14.36
N ILE A 140 -2.57 -16.71 -13.48
CA ILE A 140 -3.95 -17.08 -13.84
C ILE A 140 -4.47 -16.17 -14.96
N LEU A 141 -4.25 -14.86 -14.83
CA LEU A 141 -4.68 -13.86 -15.82
C LEU A 141 -3.78 -13.79 -17.06
N ARG A 142 -2.69 -14.57 -17.12
CA ARG A 142 -1.71 -14.58 -18.23
C ARG A 142 -1.08 -13.21 -18.54
N ILE A 143 -0.94 -12.36 -17.52
CA ILE A 143 -0.31 -11.02 -17.62
C ILE A 143 1.08 -10.94 -17.01
N TYR A 144 1.54 -12.05 -16.40
CA TYR A 144 2.83 -12.11 -15.73
C TYR A 144 3.99 -11.87 -16.71
N ARG A 145 4.86 -10.91 -16.36
CA ARG A 145 6.13 -10.65 -17.05
C ARG A 145 7.24 -10.56 -16.01
N VAL A 146 8.37 -11.21 -16.29
CA VAL A 146 9.59 -11.04 -15.50
C VAL A 146 10.16 -9.66 -15.88
N PRO A 147 10.32 -8.71 -14.95
CA PRO A 147 10.94 -7.43 -15.27
C PRO A 147 12.39 -7.67 -15.69
N GLU A 148 12.77 -7.22 -16.88
CA GLU A 148 14.08 -7.52 -17.45
C GLU A 148 15.23 -6.78 -16.75
N ASP A 149 15.02 -5.61 -16.16
CA ASP A 149 16.01 -4.91 -15.32
C ASP A 149 15.36 -3.66 -14.69
N GLU A 150 14.40 -3.84 -13.78
CA GLU A 150 13.72 -2.66 -13.20
C GLU A 150 14.66 -1.88 -12.26
N PRO A 151 14.83 -0.55 -12.48
CA PRO A 151 15.67 0.31 -11.68
C PRO A 151 15.15 0.45 -10.24
N HIS A 152 16.02 0.93 -9.34
CA HIS A 152 15.90 1.12 -7.87
C HIS A 152 14.61 1.80 -7.33
N TRP A 153 13.44 1.23 -7.59
CA TRP A 153 12.15 1.62 -7.01
C TRP A 153 11.62 0.55 -6.06
N TYR A 154 12.51 -0.27 -5.49
CA TYR A 154 12.12 -1.32 -4.54
C TYR A 154 11.56 -0.70 -3.27
N ALA A 155 12.09 0.45 -2.80
CA ALA A 155 11.55 1.11 -1.63
C ALA A 155 10.08 1.52 -1.80
N LEU A 156 9.73 2.22 -2.87
CA LEU A 156 8.35 2.68 -3.08
C LEU A 156 7.40 1.49 -3.25
N GLY A 157 7.81 0.47 -4.01
CA GLY A 157 7.03 -0.76 -4.13
C GLY A 157 6.80 -1.46 -2.79
N THR A 158 7.86 -1.58 -1.98
CA THR A 158 7.78 -2.20 -0.65
C THR A 158 6.95 -1.35 0.31
N ALA A 159 7.07 -0.03 0.29
CA ALA A 159 6.27 0.89 1.10
C ALA A 159 4.79 0.77 0.78
N LEU A 160 4.44 0.76 -0.52
CA LEU A 160 3.06 0.58 -0.96
C LEU A 160 2.53 -0.79 -0.54
N VAL A 161 3.29 -1.86 -0.74
CA VAL A 161 2.86 -3.21 -0.31
C VAL A 161 2.71 -3.27 1.20
N PHE A 162 3.63 -2.70 1.98
CA PHE A 162 3.52 -2.63 3.44
C PHE A 162 2.21 -1.95 3.83
N TYR A 163 2.08 -0.69 3.41
CA TYR A 163 0.96 0.17 3.74
C TYR A 163 -0.36 -0.51 3.40
N TRP A 164 -0.41 -1.06 2.19
CA TRP A 164 -1.54 -1.78 1.65
C TRP A 164 -1.90 -3.02 2.46
N THR A 165 -0.90 -3.83 2.83
CA THR A 165 -1.12 -5.07 3.58
C THR A 165 -1.67 -4.76 4.97
N VAL A 166 -1.06 -3.82 5.69
CA VAL A 166 -1.52 -3.43 7.04
C VAL A 166 -2.91 -2.81 6.97
N TRP A 167 -3.17 -1.96 5.97
CA TRP A 167 -4.51 -1.43 5.73
C TRP A 167 -5.53 -2.56 5.54
N LEU A 168 -5.26 -3.53 4.66
CA LEU A 168 -6.15 -4.67 4.43
C LEU A 168 -6.40 -5.48 5.71
N GLY A 169 -5.37 -5.67 6.55
CA GLY A 169 -5.52 -6.28 7.87
C GLY A 169 -6.57 -5.55 8.69
N HIS A 170 -6.41 -4.25 8.90
CA HIS A 170 -7.38 -3.45 9.65
C HIS A 170 -8.78 -3.46 9.07
N MET A 171 -8.93 -3.41 7.75
CA MET A 171 -10.26 -3.46 7.12
C MET A 171 -10.92 -4.82 7.35
N THR A 172 -10.12 -5.89 7.35
CA THR A 172 -10.58 -7.24 7.66
C THR A 172 -11.01 -7.33 9.12
N GLU A 173 -10.23 -6.77 10.05
CA GLU A 173 -10.57 -6.70 11.49
C GLU A 173 -11.87 -5.90 11.73
N LEU A 174 -11.99 -4.72 11.11
CA LEU A 174 -13.19 -3.88 11.22
C LEU A 174 -14.43 -4.61 10.71
N THR A 175 -14.31 -5.29 9.58
CA THR A 175 -15.43 -6.04 8.99
C THR A 175 -15.76 -7.29 9.80
N ALA A 176 -14.75 -8.03 10.27
CA ALA A 176 -14.97 -9.29 10.98
C ALA A 176 -15.48 -9.07 12.41
N TYR A 177 -14.91 -8.11 13.15
CA TYR A 177 -15.16 -7.97 14.58
C TYR A 177 -16.20 -6.91 14.92
N TYR A 178 -16.17 -5.79 14.19
CA TYR A 178 -16.91 -4.58 14.57
C TYR A 178 -18.17 -4.37 13.72
N ASP A 179 -18.30 -5.06 12.59
CA ASP A 179 -19.54 -5.05 11.83
C ASP A 179 -20.64 -5.82 12.60
N PRO A 180 -21.81 -5.20 12.86
CA PRO A 180 -22.92 -5.83 13.56
C PRO A 180 -23.43 -7.12 12.90
N ARG A 181 -23.16 -7.33 11.60
CA ARG A 181 -23.63 -8.49 10.84
C ARG A 181 -22.82 -9.76 11.11
N PHE A 182 -21.53 -9.63 11.43
CA PHE A 182 -20.64 -10.76 11.68
C PHE A 182 -20.42 -10.90 13.18
N GLY A 183 -19.63 -10.01 13.77
CA GLY A 183 -19.24 -10.08 15.18
C GLY A 183 -18.10 -11.07 15.47
N VAL A 184 -17.61 -11.00 16.71
CA VAL A 184 -16.38 -11.67 17.18
C VAL A 184 -16.43 -13.21 17.10
N HIS A 185 -17.61 -13.82 17.21
CA HIS A 185 -17.79 -15.28 17.12
C HIS A 185 -18.46 -15.74 15.82
N SER A 186 -18.41 -14.92 14.76
CA SER A 186 -18.98 -15.27 13.46
C SER A 186 -18.22 -16.35 12.72
N TRP A 187 -18.89 -16.98 11.75
CA TRP A 187 -18.26 -17.90 10.82
C TRP A 187 -17.09 -17.25 10.05
N LEU A 188 -17.20 -15.95 9.74
CA LEU A 188 -16.15 -15.19 9.06
C LEU A 188 -14.91 -15.06 9.95
N THR A 189 -15.09 -14.69 11.22
CA THR A 189 -13.99 -14.60 12.19
C THR A 189 -13.31 -15.94 12.40
N TRP A 190 -14.09 -17.04 12.48
CA TRP A 190 -13.54 -18.40 12.52
C TRP A 190 -12.74 -18.75 11.27
N ALA A 191 -13.25 -18.42 10.07
CA ALA A 191 -12.55 -18.66 8.82
C ALA A 191 -11.23 -17.90 8.75
N ILE A 192 -11.22 -16.63 9.16
CA ILE A 192 -10.01 -15.80 9.22
C ILE A 192 -9.02 -16.39 10.22
N PHE A 193 -9.47 -16.80 11.41
CA PHE A 193 -8.62 -17.44 12.42
C PHE A 193 -7.97 -18.72 11.90
N ILE A 194 -8.75 -19.63 11.32
CA ILE A 194 -8.22 -20.91 10.82
C ILE A 194 -7.23 -20.65 9.67
N ALA A 195 -7.55 -19.74 8.75
CA ALA A 195 -6.67 -19.40 7.64
C ALA A 195 -5.36 -18.77 8.13
N SER A 196 -5.43 -17.83 9.07
CA SER A 196 -4.27 -17.10 9.58
C SER A 196 -3.39 -17.97 10.48
N ALA A 197 -3.99 -18.73 11.40
CA ALA A 197 -3.29 -19.68 12.26
C ALA A 197 -2.66 -20.82 11.44
N GLY A 198 -3.38 -21.36 10.46
CA GLY A 198 -2.88 -22.42 9.58
C GLY A 198 -1.77 -21.96 8.63
N ALA A 199 -1.85 -20.74 8.09
CA ALA A 199 -0.83 -20.20 7.20
C ALA A 199 0.47 -19.79 7.94
N THR A 200 0.35 -19.36 9.20
CA THR A 200 1.44 -18.83 10.02
C THR A 200 2.71 -19.72 10.01
N PRO A 201 2.66 -21.02 10.35
CA PRO A 201 3.85 -21.87 10.34
C PRO A 201 4.53 -21.96 8.97
N GLY A 202 3.75 -22.06 7.89
CA GLY A 202 4.26 -22.16 6.53
C GLY A 202 4.94 -20.86 6.08
N ILE A 203 4.38 -19.71 6.47
CA ILE A 203 4.96 -18.41 6.17
C ILE A 203 6.26 -18.19 6.95
N PHE A 204 6.28 -18.46 8.27
CA PHE A 204 7.50 -18.36 9.08
C PHE A 204 8.61 -19.30 8.59
N TYR A 205 8.26 -20.52 8.17
CA TYR A 205 9.22 -21.44 7.59
C TYR A 205 9.88 -20.88 6.31
N ARG A 206 9.08 -20.26 5.42
CA ARG A 206 9.62 -19.61 4.21
C ARG A 206 10.45 -18.38 4.57
N LEU A 207 10.03 -17.60 5.57
CA LEU A 207 10.78 -16.44 6.06
C LEU A 207 12.14 -16.88 6.59
N TRP A 208 12.18 -17.93 7.42
CA TRP A 208 13.41 -18.51 7.98
C TRP A 208 14.39 -18.98 6.89
N LYS A 209 13.87 -19.58 5.80
CA LYS A 209 14.69 -20.02 4.66
C LYS A 209 15.15 -18.88 3.75
N THR A 210 14.66 -17.66 3.94
CA THR A 210 14.99 -16.53 3.05
C THR A 210 16.33 -15.92 3.46
N HIS A 211 17.37 -16.16 2.66
CA HIS A 211 18.72 -15.62 2.91
C HIS A 211 18.90 -14.20 2.37
N ASN A 212 18.11 -13.81 1.37
CA ASN A 212 18.16 -12.46 0.82
C ASN A 212 17.42 -11.49 1.74
N TRP A 213 18.16 -10.56 2.35
CA TRP A 213 17.63 -9.64 3.35
C TRP A 213 16.50 -8.73 2.82
N ALA A 214 16.61 -8.25 1.57
CA ALA A 214 15.55 -7.46 0.94
C ALA A 214 14.24 -8.26 0.80
N GLN A 215 14.38 -9.52 0.36
CA GLN A 215 13.23 -10.42 0.23
C GLN A 215 12.66 -10.80 1.60
N ALA A 216 13.51 -10.95 2.61
CA ALA A 216 13.09 -11.26 3.97
C ALA A 216 12.21 -10.13 4.54
N TRP A 217 12.60 -8.86 4.36
CA TRP A 217 11.77 -7.72 4.77
C TRP A 217 10.40 -7.69 4.09
N GLY A 218 10.37 -7.86 2.76
CA GLY A 218 9.11 -7.89 2.03
C GLY A 218 8.18 -9.03 2.46
N ARG A 219 8.73 -10.15 2.94
CA ARG A 219 7.97 -11.28 3.49
C ARG A 219 7.60 -11.10 4.96
N ALA A 220 8.44 -10.48 5.77
CA ALA A 220 8.24 -10.36 7.21
C ALA A 220 6.95 -9.61 7.55
N ILE A 221 6.65 -8.53 6.82
CA ILE A 221 5.50 -7.67 7.08
C ILE A 221 4.17 -8.44 6.98
N PRO A 222 3.81 -9.08 5.84
CA PRO A 222 2.59 -9.86 5.76
C PRO A 222 2.62 -11.06 6.70
N SER A 223 3.80 -11.63 7.01
CA SER A 223 3.93 -12.71 7.99
C SER A 223 3.44 -12.26 9.37
N VAL A 224 3.97 -11.14 9.86
CA VAL A 224 3.60 -10.59 11.17
C VAL A 224 2.13 -10.24 11.19
N LEU A 225 1.59 -9.60 10.14
CA LEU A 225 0.18 -9.22 10.11
C LEU A 225 -0.75 -10.44 10.13
N ILE A 226 -0.49 -11.45 9.29
CA ILE A 226 -1.30 -12.67 9.26
C ILE A 226 -1.25 -13.37 10.62
N SER A 227 -0.07 -13.48 11.23
CA SER A 227 0.05 -14.11 12.55
C SER A 227 -0.60 -13.27 13.66
N TRP A 228 -0.50 -11.94 13.57
CA TRP A 228 -1.14 -11.02 14.49
C TRP A 228 -2.67 -11.15 14.44
N MET A 229 -3.26 -11.31 13.25
CA MET A 229 -4.70 -11.56 13.14
C MET A 229 -5.15 -12.78 13.95
N ALA A 230 -4.38 -13.87 13.94
CA ALA A 230 -4.72 -15.04 14.76
C ALA A 230 -4.65 -14.71 16.27
N ILE A 231 -3.59 -14.02 16.70
CA ILE A 231 -3.39 -13.62 18.11
C ILE A 231 -4.51 -12.68 18.56
N GLU A 232 -4.86 -11.68 17.77
CA GLU A 232 -5.90 -10.72 18.11
C GLU A 232 -7.26 -11.39 18.26
N ILE A 233 -7.60 -12.36 17.40
CA ILE A 233 -8.84 -13.12 17.53
C ILE A 233 -8.86 -13.89 18.85
N LEU A 234 -7.76 -14.56 19.19
CA LEU A 234 -7.63 -15.28 20.47
C LEU A 234 -7.75 -14.35 21.67
N MET A 235 -7.17 -13.14 21.61
CA MET A 235 -7.34 -12.11 22.64
C MET A 235 -8.80 -11.66 22.76
N LYS A 236 -9.51 -11.45 21.63
CA LYS A 236 -10.93 -11.08 21.63
C LYS A 236 -11.83 -12.20 22.14
N TRP A 237 -11.45 -13.45 21.97
CA TRP A 237 -12.12 -14.61 22.57
C TRP A 237 -11.78 -14.82 24.06
N GLY A 238 -10.91 -13.99 24.64
CA GLY A 238 -10.54 -14.06 26.06
C GLY A 238 -9.60 -15.21 26.40
N ILE A 239 -8.96 -15.84 25.40
CA ILE A 239 -7.96 -16.90 25.62
C ILE A 239 -6.67 -16.31 26.19
N PHE A 240 -6.31 -15.11 25.75
CA PHE A 240 -5.20 -14.33 26.29
C PHE A 240 -5.72 -13.09 27.02
N PRO A 241 -5.06 -12.66 28.12
CA PRO A 241 -5.36 -11.37 28.73
C PRO A 241 -5.13 -10.23 27.73
N LYS A 242 -5.98 -9.20 27.80
CA LYS A 242 -5.77 -7.98 27.01
C LYS A 242 -4.48 -7.32 27.50
N LEU A 243 -3.57 -7.03 26.55
CA LEU A 243 -2.36 -6.23 26.77
C LEU A 243 -2.72 -4.77 27.06
#